data_AF-A0A953WPK1-F1
#
_entry.id   AF-A0A953WPK1-F1
#
_cell.length_a   1.000
_cell.length_b   1.000
_cell.length_c   1.000
_cell.angle_alpha   90.00
_cell.angle_beta   90.00
_cell.angle_gamma   90.00
#
_symmetry.space_group_name_H-M   'P 1'
#
loop_
_entity.id
_entity.type
_entity.pdbx_description
1 polymer ?
#
loop_
_entity_poly.entity_id
_entity_poly.type
_entity_poly.pdbx_seq_one_letter_code
_entity_poly.pdbx_strand_id
1 'polypeptide(L)' 'IFGGIMRCDVIAEGVIAAVKEVGLKVPLVVRLEGTNVELGKKILSESGLAITPADDLEDAAQKIVKAVG' A
#
# COMPACT_ATOMS: atom_id res chain seq x y z
N ILE A 1 1.89 2.36 6.79
CA ILE A 1 1.07 3.46 7.34
C ILE A 1 0.33 2.92 8.55
N PHE A 2 0.58 3.51 9.71
CA PHE A 2 -0.22 3.25 10.91
C PHE A 2 -1.46 4.13 10.84
N GLY A 3 -2.62 3.53 10.55
CA GLY A 3 -3.87 4.24 10.31
C GLY A 3 -4.62 4.65 11.58
N GLY A 4 -4.27 4.12 12.75
CA GLY A 4 -4.92 4.46 14.02
C GLY A 4 -6.45 4.28 13.93
N ILE A 5 -7.17 5.41 13.88
CA ILE A 5 -8.65 5.48 13.77
C ILE A 5 -9.16 5.54 12.32
N MET A 6 -8.29 5.79 11.34
CA MET A 6 -8.69 5.93 9.94
C MET A 6 -8.95 4.58 9.29
N ARG A 7 -9.91 4.58 8.36
CA ARG A 7 -10.31 3.43 7.54
C ARG A 7 -9.29 3.17 6.43
N CYS A 8 -8.73 1.96 6.40
CA CYS A 8 -7.68 1.59 5.45
C CYS A 8 -8.15 1.61 3.98
N ASP A 9 -9.45 1.46 3.71
CA ASP A 9 -10.03 1.63 2.37
C ASP A 9 -9.86 3.05 1.84
N VAL A 10 -10.15 4.07 2.65
CA VAL A 10 -9.98 5.48 2.27
C VAL A 10 -8.50 5.82 2.05
N ILE A 11 -7.62 5.29 2.91
CA ILE A 11 -6.17 5.47 2.74
C ILE A 11 -5.69 4.83 1.44
N ALA A 12 -6.17 3.62 1.11
CA ALA A 12 -5.79 2.93 -0.13
C ALA A 12 -6.19 3.71 -1.37
N GLU A 13 -7.41 4.26 -1.42
CA GLU A 13 -7.86 5.13 -2.52
C GLU A 13 -6.99 6.39 -2.66
N GLY A 14 -6.67 7.04 -1.53
CA GLY A 14 -5.80 8.22 -1.52
C GLY A 14 -4.39 7.92 -2.04
N VAL A 15 -3.82 6.76 -1.69
CA VAL A 15 -2.53 6.31 -2.21
C VAL A 15 -2.59 6.09 -3.73
N ILE A 16 -3.64 5.42 -4.23
CA ILE A 16 -3.82 5.19 -5.67
C ILE A 16 -3.91 6.51 -6.44
N ALA A 17 -4.69 7.46 -5.92
CA ALA A 17 -4.82 8.79 -6.52
C ALA A 17 -3.47 9.52 -6.59
N ALA A 18 -2.72 9.54 -5.48
CA ALA A 18 -1.40 10.17 -5.43
C ALA A 18 -0.40 9.51 -6.37
N VAL A 19 -0.41 8.17 -6.48
CA VAL A 19 0.50 7.45 -7.40
C VAL A 19 0.19 7.78 -8.86
N LYS A 20 -1.09 7.89 -9.22
CA LYS A 20 -1.52 8.27 -10.58
C LYS A 20 -1.14 9.72 -10.93
N GLU A 21 -1.22 10.63 -9.97
CA GLU A 21 -0.86 12.04 -10.17
C GLU A 21 0.65 12.23 -10.26
N VAL A 22 1.42 11.58 -9.39
CA VAL A 22 2.88 11.75 -9.31
C VAL A 22 3.63 10.93 -10.37
N GLY A 23 3.06 9.81 -10.84
CA GLY A 23 3.70 8.96 -11.84
C GLY A 23 4.96 8.28 -11.33
N LEU A 24 4.86 7.58 -10.20
CA LEU A 24 5.98 6.90 -9.55
C LEU A 24 6.66 5.88 -10.48
N LYS A 25 7.99 6.00 -10.62
CA LYS A 25 8.85 5.10 -11.41
C LYS A 25 9.59 4.05 -10.56
N VAL A 26 9.46 4.13 -9.25
CA VAL A 26 10.11 3.22 -8.29
C VAL A 26 9.04 2.35 -7.62
N PRO A 27 9.38 1.13 -7.20
CA PRO A 27 8.43 0.23 -6.56
C PRO A 27 7.89 0.81 -5.25
N LEU A 28 6.59 0.62 -5.01
CA LEU A 28 5.93 1.08 -3.79
C LEU A 28 5.39 -0.13 -3.00
N VAL A 29 5.85 -0.27 -1.75
CA VAL A 29 5.31 -1.25 -0.80
C VAL A 29 4.50 -0.53 0.26
N VAL A 30 3.25 -0.96 0.50
CA VAL A 30 2.32 -0.32 1.42
C VAL A 30 1.86 -1.31 2.47
N ARG A 31 2.26 -1.07 3.72
CA ARG A 31 1.75 -1.78 4.89
C ARG A 31 0.56 -1.01 5.47
N LEU A 32 -0.60 -1.64 5.62
CA LEU A 32 -1.80 -1.04 6.20
C LEU A 32 -2.12 -1.67 7.55
N GLU A 33 -2.42 -0.83 8.55
CA GLU A 33 -2.94 -1.25 9.85
C GLU A 33 -4.07 -0.34 10.32
N GLY A 34 -5.14 -0.93 10.84
CA GLY A 34 -6.32 -0.23 11.32
C GLY A 34 -7.62 -0.96 10.99
N THR A 35 -8.68 -0.19 10.75
CA THR A 35 -10.00 -0.72 10.38
C THR A 35 -10.07 -0.99 8.87
N ASN A 36 -10.73 -2.08 8.45
CA ASN A 36 -10.91 -2.48 7.05
C ASN A 36 -9.59 -2.75 6.29
N VAL A 37 -8.58 -3.30 6.97
CA VAL A 37 -7.28 -3.61 6.35
C VAL A 37 -7.43 -4.54 5.14
N GLU A 38 -8.25 -5.58 5.24
CA GLU A 38 -8.47 -6.52 4.12
C GLU A 38 -9.03 -5.80 2.88
N LEU A 39 -10.01 -4.92 3.07
CA LEU A 39 -10.58 -4.13 1.99
C LEU A 39 -9.55 -3.16 1.40
N GLY A 40 -8.78 -2.46 2.23
CA GLY A 40 -7.71 -1.58 1.78
C GLY A 40 -6.65 -2.31 0.97
N LYS A 41 -6.22 -3.51 1.42
CA LYS A 41 -5.28 -4.37 0.68
C LYS A 41 -5.88 -4.80 -0.67
N LYS A 42 -7.15 -5.19 -0.70
CA LYS A 42 -7.85 -5.56 -1.95
C LYS A 42 -7.86 -4.39 -2.95
N ILE A 43 -8.22 -3.19 -2.49
CA ILE A 43 -8.22 -1.97 -3.32
C ILE A 43 -6.83 -1.70 -3.92
N LEU A 44 -5.76 -1.84 -3.11
CA LEU A 44 -4.39 -1.66 -3.59
C LEU A 44 -4.00 -2.72 -4.64
N SER A 45 -4.32 -4.00 -4.39
CA SER A 45 -4.01 -5.10 -5.32
C SER A 45 -4.77 -5.00 -6.65
N GLU A 46 -6.02 -4.52 -6.63
CA GLU A 46 -6.86 -4.37 -7.83
C GLU A 46 -6.58 -3.08 -8.60
N SER A 47 -5.72 -2.19 -8.07
CA SER A 47 -5.44 -0.87 -8.66
C SER A 47 -4.74 -0.93 -10.03
N GLY A 48 -4.14 -2.06 -10.38
CA GLY A 48 -3.32 -2.22 -11.60
C GLY A 48 -2.02 -1.41 -11.59
N LEU A 49 -1.65 -0.82 -10.45
CA LEU A 49 -0.42 -0.06 -10.26
C LEU A 49 0.67 -0.96 -9.66
N ALA A 50 1.94 -0.54 -9.76
CA ALA A 50 3.09 -1.21 -9.15
C ALA A 50 3.13 -0.99 -7.62
N ILE A 51 2.04 -1.32 -6.94
CA ILE A 51 1.85 -1.19 -5.50
C ILE A 51 1.72 -2.58 -4.91
N THR A 52 2.60 -2.90 -3.96
CA THR A 52 2.58 -4.20 -3.28
C THR A 52 2.09 -4.02 -1.84
N PRO A 53 0.92 -4.57 -1.46
CA PRO A 53 0.50 -4.55 -0.07
C PRO A 53 1.37 -5.48 0.78
N ALA A 54 1.65 -5.05 2.01
CA ALA A 54 2.40 -5.80 3.00
C ALA A 54 1.56 -6.08 4.25
N ASP A 55 1.86 -7.21 4.90
CA ASP A 55 1.10 -7.70 6.05
C ASP A 55 1.59 -7.08 7.37
N ASP A 56 2.90 -7.02 7.55
CA ASP A 56 3.55 -6.44 8.72
C ASP A 56 4.82 -5.68 8.32
N LEU A 57 5.57 -5.19 9.31
CA LEU A 57 6.80 -4.43 9.06
C LEU A 57 7.92 -5.31 8.47
N GLU A 58 8.03 -6.57 8.88
CA GLU A 58 9.06 -7.47 8.41
C GLU A 58 8.81 -7.85 6.95
N ASP A 59 7.58 -8.24 6.63
CA ASP A 59 7.14 -8.51 5.27
C ASP A 59 7.30 -7.28 4.36
N ALA A 60 6.94 -6.09 4.84
CA ALA A 60 7.15 -4.85 4.09
C ALA A 60 8.63 -4.61 3.77
N ALA A 61 9.52 -4.81 4.76
CA ALA A 61 10.96 -4.65 4.60
C ALA A 61 11.53 -5.68 3.60
N GLN A 62 11.13 -6.95 3.71
CA GLN A 62 11.59 -7.98 2.78
C GLN A 62 11.10 -7.72 1.35
N LYS A 63 9.84 -7.32 1.17
CA LYS A 63 9.25 -7.01 -0.14
C LYS A 63 9.93 -5.82 -0.79
N ILE A 64 10.18 -4.73 -0.06
CA ILE A 64 10.81 -3.56 -0.66
C ILE A 64 12.27 -3.85 -1.05
N VAL A 65 13.02 -4.58 -0.21
CA VAL A 65 14.39 -5.00 -0.52
C VAL A 65 14.42 -5.86 -1.80
N LYS A 66 13.50 -6.82 -1.96
CA LYS A 66 13.37 -7.64 -3.17
C LYS A 66 12.94 -6.86 -4.41
N ALA A 67 12.25 -5.73 -4.24
CA ALA A 67 11.76 -4.92 -5.35
C ALA A 67 12.82 -3.93 -5.87
N VAL A 68 13.80 -3.56 -5.03
CA VAL A 68 14.88 -2.63 -5.39
C VAL A 68 16.23 -3.31 -5.62
N GLY A 69 16.46 -4.48 -5.04
CA GLY A 69 17.67 -5.30 -5.21
C GLY A 69 17.53 -6.27 -6.37
#